data_AF-A0A7Y9JPT7-F1
#
_entry.id   AF-A0A7Y9JPT7-F1
#
_cell.length_a   1.000
_cell.length_b   1.000
_cell.length_c   1.000
_cell.angle_alpha   90.00
_cell.angle_beta   90.00
_cell.angle_gamma   90.00
#
_symmetry.space_group_name_H-M   'P 1'
#
loop_
_entity.id
_entity.type
_entity.pdbx_description
1 polymer ?
#
loop_
_entity_poly.entity_id
_entity_poly.type
_entity_poly.pdbx_seq_one_letter_code
_entity_poly.pdbx_strand_id
1 'polypeptide(L)'
;MSTTDLHETTDGRDEELARAYGRLTAALAAPTDLGPSLRTAIVRRRRRRTAARVAGGAVAATVVVGGLALTTGGSGPERAPDPAGQGGTNTVVVTRDDGEGLTFGPVELSCETAGRSGERLNATTELVLAPGSEEVLLEPLLHISVLVDDVEPGRTYTLPFEGSPEKKNVSSDEWTFVYFAAVPAADPAGEANEIGSDLPDSTGTVRFDAATCGDVPSLDVTIDAVLGSEVGQPALPVEGRLALP
;
A
#
# COMPACT_ATOMS: atom_id res chain seq x y z
N MET A 1 -33.72 -5.14 64.13
CA MET A 1 -34.46 -5.23 62.86
C MET A 1 -34.12 -3.99 62.06
N SER A 2 -33.63 -3.99 60.83
CA SER A 2 -32.90 -4.97 60.04
C SER A 2 -32.03 -4.17 59.07
N THR A 3 -30.97 -4.81 58.62
CA THR A 3 -29.89 -4.39 57.72
C THR A 3 -30.34 -3.68 56.44
N THR A 4 -29.56 -2.68 56.06
CA THR A 4 -29.52 -2.00 54.77
C THR A 4 -29.13 -3.01 53.67
N ASP A 5 -30.09 -3.45 52.87
CA ASP A 5 -29.85 -4.11 51.59
C ASP A 5 -29.87 -3.07 50.47
N LEU A 6 -28.68 -2.67 50.00
CA LEU A 6 -28.47 -1.99 48.72
C LEU A 6 -27.10 -2.43 48.15
N HIS A 7 -26.97 -3.73 47.91
CA HIS A 7 -26.35 -4.25 46.68
C HIS A 7 -27.51 -4.96 45.96
N GLU A 8 -27.73 -4.83 44.66
CA GLU A 8 -26.83 -5.18 43.56
C GLU A 8 -27.62 -4.87 42.27
N THR A 9 -27.02 -4.26 41.25
CA THR A 9 -27.39 -4.38 39.82
C THR A 9 -26.54 -3.43 38.97
N THR A 10 -25.23 -3.38 39.22
CA THR A 10 -24.27 -2.74 38.30
C THR A 10 -23.63 -3.73 37.33
N ASP A 11 -23.80 -5.03 37.56
CA ASP A 11 -23.12 -6.08 36.79
C ASP A 11 -23.54 -6.14 35.31
N GLY A 12 -24.85 -6.03 35.03
CA GLY A 12 -25.34 -6.15 33.65
C GLY A 12 -25.03 -4.95 32.75
N ARG A 13 -24.90 -3.75 33.33
CA ARG A 13 -24.71 -2.50 32.58
C ARG A 13 -23.23 -2.28 32.25
N ASP A 14 -22.35 -2.69 33.15
CA ASP A 14 -20.91 -2.62 32.97
C ASP A 14 -20.44 -3.67 31.95
N GLU A 15 -21.05 -4.86 31.92
CA GLU A 15 -20.81 -5.84 30.87
C GLU A 15 -21.31 -5.40 29.48
N GLU A 16 -22.47 -4.72 29.42
CA GLU A 16 -23.02 -4.22 28.16
C GLU A 16 -22.16 -3.07 27.61
N LEU A 17 -21.69 -2.18 28.48
CA LEU A 17 -20.71 -1.13 28.15
C LEU A 17 -19.38 -1.75 27.72
N ALA A 18 -18.85 -2.74 28.43
CA ALA A 18 -17.62 -3.43 28.05
C ALA A 18 -17.76 -4.14 26.70
N ARG A 19 -18.91 -4.74 26.38
CA ARG A 19 -19.20 -5.30 25.06
C ARG A 19 -19.36 -4.24 23.98
N ALA A 20 -19.95 -3.09 24.29
CA ALA A 20 -20.07 -1.97 23.37
C ALA A 20 -18.70 -1.35 23.04
N TYR A 21 -17.87 -1.11 24.06
CA TYR A 21 -16.49 -0.67 23.89
C TYR A 21 -15.65 -1.74 23.20
N GLY A 22 -15.78 -3.02 23.54
CA GLY A 22 -15.09 -4.10 22.84
C GLY A 22 -15.41 -4.16 21.35
N ARG A 23 -16.66 -3.90 20.95
CA ARG A 23 -17.05 -3.79 19.53
C ARG A 23 -16.51 -2.53 18.86
N LEU A 24 -16.48 -1.40 19.56
CA LEU A 24 -15.89 -0.16 19.04
C LEU A 24 -14.38 -0.27 18.90
N THR A 25 -13.69 -0.82 19.90
CA THR A 25 -12.24 -1.06 19.87
C THR A 25 -11.87 -2.11 18.83
N ALA A 26 -12.72 -3.11 18.57
CA ALA A 26 -12.51 -4.07 17.48
C ALA A 26 -12.78 -3.46 16.09
N ALA A 27 -13.69 -2.48 15.98
CA ALA A 27 -13.94 -1.74 14.75
C ALA A 27 -12.89 -0.63 14.49
N LEU A 28 -12.20 -0.18 15.54
CA LEU A 28 -11.10 0.79 15.52
C LEU A 28 -9.72 0.12 15.63
N ALA A 29 -9.66 -1.20 15.78
CA ALA A 29 -8.41 -1.92 15.76
C ALA A 29 -7.87 -1.86 14.34
N ALA A 30 -6.67 -1.29 14.19
CA ALA A 30 -5.95 -1.25 12.92
C ALA A 30 -6.01 -2.64 12.26
N PRO A 31 -6.41 -2.75 10.97
CA PRO A 31 -6.57 -4.03 10.30
C PRO A 31 -5.28 -4.86 10.47
N THR A 32 -5.38 -5.98 11.18
CA THR A 32 -4.20 -6.72 11.63
C THR A 32 -3.54 -7.57 10.54
N ASP A 33 -3.96 -7.41 9.28
CA ASP A 33 -3.35 -8.09 8.14
C ASP A 33 -3.60 -7.32 6.82
N LEU A 34 -2.78 -6.28 6.62
CA LEU A 34 -2.89 -5.36 5.47
C LEU A 34 -2.26 -5.93 4.19
N GLY A 35 -1.34 -6.89 4.27
CA GLY A 35 -0.63 -7.46 3.12
C GLY A 35 -1.55 -8.18 2.11
N PRO A 36 -2.41 -9.12 2.53
CA PRO A 36 -3.35 -9.79 1.64
C PRO A 36 -4.47 -8.87 1.16
N SER A 37 -4.87 -7.90 1.98
CA SER A 37 -5.98 -6.97 1.70
C SER A 37 -5.59 -5.87 0.70
N LEU A 38 -4.37 -5.33 0.79
CA LEU A 38 -3.78 -4.41 -0.20
C LEU A 38 -3.40 -5.14 -1.49
N ARG A 39 -2.82 -6.35 -1.43
CA ARG A 39 -2.65 -7.18 -2.63
C ARG A 39 -4.00 -7.44 -3.28
N THR A 40 -5.05 -7.76 -2.53
CA THR A 40 -6.37 -8.01 -3.12
C THR A 40 -6.98 -6.72 -3.66
N ALA A 41 -6.86 -5.56 -3.02
CA ALA A 41 -7.37 -4.29 -3.55
C ALA A 41 -6.61 -3.84 -4.81
N ILE A 42 -5.27 -3.81 -4.76
CA ILE A 42 -4.40 -3.45 -5.89
C ILE A 42 -4.55 -4.48 -7.02
N VAL A 43 -4.50 -5.79 -6.75
CA VAL A 43 -4.65 -6.86 -7.77
C VAL A 43 -6.08 -6.98 -8.32
N ARG A 44 -7.13 -6.82 -7.51
CA ARG A 44 -8.53 -6.90 -7.97
C ARG A 44 -8.92 -5.66 -8.78
N ARG A 45 -8.37 -4.48 -8.44
CA ARG A 45 -8.46 -3.26 -9.27
C ARG A 45 -7.63 -3.41 -10.55
N ARG A 46 -6.46 -4.06 -10.50
CA ARG A 46 -5.68 -4.44 -11.69
C ARG A 46 -6.38 -5.43 -12.62
N ARG A 47 -7.14 -6.40 -12.08
CA ARG A 47 -7.98 -7.31 -12.89
C ARG A 47 -9.10 -6.57 -13.62
N ARG A 48 -9.66 -5.49 -13.04
CA ARG A 48 -10.61 -4.61 -13.75
C ARG A 48 -9.93 -3.89 -14.93
N ARG A 49 -8.63 -3.56 -14.83
CA ARG A 49 -7.87 -2.95 -15.95
C ARG A 49 -7.67 -3.88 -17.14
N THR A 50 -7.58 -5.20 -16.92
CA THR A 50 -7.54 -6.16 -18.06
C THR A 50 -8.89 -6.25 -18.77
N ALA A 51 -10.01 -6.17 -18.04
CA ALA A 51 -11.34 -6.16 -18.65
C ALA A 51 -11.63 -4.84 -19.40
N ALA A 52 -11.17 -3.71 -18.89
CA ALA A 52 -11.35 -2.39 -19.52
C ALA A 52 -10.50 -2.20 -20.79
N ARG A 53 -9.28 -2.76 -20.85
CA ARG A 53 -8.45 -2.75 -22.07
C ARG A 53 -9.00 -3.64 -23.20
N VAL A 54 -9.82 -4.65 -22.88
CA VAL A 54 -10.46 -5.52 -23.88
C VAL A 54 -11.75 -4.90 -24.47
N ALA A 55 -12.33 -3.87 -23.84
CA ALA A 55 -13.53 -3.21 -24.37
C ALA A 55 -13.25 -2.31 -25.60
N GLY A 56 -11.97 -1.98 -25.89
CA GLY A 56 -11.56 -1.19 -27.05
C GLY A 56 -11.12 -2.00 -28.29
N GLY A 57 -11.06 -3.33 -28.21
CA GLY A 57 -10.54 -4.18 -29.29
C GLY A 57 -11.29 -5.50 -29.37
N ALA A 58 -11.99 -5.72 -30.47
CA ALA A 58 -12.85 -6.86 -30.74
C ALA A 58 -12.21 -8.25 -30.47
N VAL A 59 -12.99 -9.11 -29.81
CA VAL A 59 -13.13 -10.58 -29.99
C VAL A 59 -11.85 -11.44 -29.93
N ALA A 60 -11.70 -12.20 -28.83
CA ALA A 60 -11.59 -13.67 -28.89
C ALA A 60 -11.65 -14.29 -27.47
N ALA A 61 -12.62 -15.16 -27.28
CA ALA A 61 -12.76 -16.02 -26.11
C ALA A 61 -11.69 -17.12 -26.11
N THR A 62 -11.05 -17.33 -24.95
CA THR A 62 -10.71 -18.69 -24.48
C THR A 62 -10.73 -18.70 -22.96
N VAL A 63 -11.81 -19.26 -22.43
CA VAL A 63 -11.93 -19.75 -21.06
C VAL A 63 -10.96 -20.92 -20.92
N VAL A 64 -9.92 -20.79 -20.10
CA VAL A 64 -9.20 -21.93 -19.55
C VAL A 64 -9.53 -22.00 -18.06
N VAL A 65 -10.55 -22.81 -17.76
CA VAL A 65 -10.79 -23.33 -16.42
C VAL A 65 -9.67 -24.33 -16.13
N GLY A 66 -8.77 -23.96 -15.23
CA GLY A 66 -7.75 -24.85 -14.66
C GLY A 66 -7.80 -24.74 -13.15
N GLY A 67 -8.64 -25.56 -12.53
CA GLY A 67 -8.64 -25.71 -11.07
C GLY A 67 -7.34 -26.38 -10.63
N LEU A 68 -6.62 -25.73 -9.73
CA LEU A 68 -5.65 -26.39 -8.87
C LEU A 68 -5.84 -25.87 -7.45
N ALA A 69 -6.40 -26.75 -6.61
CA ALA A 69 -6.34 -26.62 -5.17
C ALA A 69 -4.87 -26.75 -4.74
N LEU A 70 -4.33 -25.72 -4.11
CA LEU A 70 -3.07 -25.79 -3.40
C LEU A 70 -3.36 -25.68 -1.90
N THR A 71 -2.95 -26.73 -1.21
CA THR A 71 -3.03 -26.94 0.23
C THR A 71 -2.24 -25.87 0.97
N THR A 72 -2.89 -25.18 1.90
CA THR A 72 -2.30 -24.16 2.77
C THR A 72 -1.36 -24.81 3.80
N GLY A 73 -0.07 -24.68 3.57
CA GLY A 73 0.97 -24.77 4.60
C GLY A 73 1.91 -23.60 4.38
N GLY A 74 1.69 -22.50 5.09
CA GLY A 74 2.50 -21.29 4.94
C GLY A 74 2.49 -20.52 6.25
N SER A 75 3.65 -20.46 6.88
CA SER A 75 3.95 -19.56 7.99
C SER A 75 3.58 -18.14 7.58
N GLY A 76 2.79 -17.45 8.41
CA GLY A 76 2.34 -16.08 8.12
C GLY A 76 3.51 -15.11 7.96
N PRO A 77 3.29 -13.95 7.30
CA PRO A 77 4.30 -12.92 7.16
C PRO A 77 4.80 -12.49 8.54
N GLU A 78 6.12 -12.42 8.70
CA GLU A 78 6.76 -11.98 9.94
C GLU A 78 6.62 -10.45 10.00
N ARG A 79 5.67 -9.98 10.80
CA ARG A 79 5.35 -8.56 10.94
C ARG A 79 6.45 -7.89 11.76
N ALA A 80 7.03 -6.81 11.25
CA ALA A 80 7.95 -5.97 12.01
C ALA A 80 7.24 -5.33 13.23
N PRO A 81 7.95 -5.00 14.31
CA PRO A 81 7.38 -4.36 15.50
C PRO A 81 6.70 -3.02 15.16
N ASP A 82 5.71 -2.64 15.98
CA ASP A 82 4.89 -1.41 15.93
C ASP A 82 5.54 -0.21 15.17
N PRO A 83 4.91 0.30 14.09
CA PRO A 83 5.44 1.42 13.28
C PRO A 83 5.65 2.72 14.09
N ALA A 84 4.99 2.89 15.24
CA ALA A 84 5.22 4.05 16.11
C ALA A 84 6.61 4.06 16.79
N GLY A 85 7.32 2.92 16.80
CA GLY A 85 8.57 2.75 17.54
C GLY A 85 9.84 2.66 16.69
N GLN A 86 9.74 2.59 15.35
CA GLN A 86 10.90 2.29 14.52
C GLN A 86 11.85 3.50 14.38
N GLY A 87 11.38 4.73 14.58
CA GLY A 87 12.19 5.92 14.27
C GLY A 87 12.36 6.08 12.76
N GLY A 88 12.67 7.28 12.29
CA GLY A 88 12.78 7.54 10.85
C GLY A 88 12.23 8.90 10.44
N THR A 89 12.37 9.23 9.16
CA THR A 89 11.95 10.51 8.58
C THR A 89 11.16 10.25 7.30
N ASN A 90 9.91 10.70 7.27
CA ASN A 90 9.12 10.78 6.05
C ASN A 90 8.91 12.25 5.68
N THR A 91 9.49 12.66 4.56
CA THR A 91 9.35 14.02 3.99
C THR A 91 8.74 13.98 2.60
N VAL A 92 8.18 12.84 2.19
CA VAL A 92 7.60 12.67 0.87
C VAL A 92 6.30 13.46 0.79
N VAL A 93 6.20 14.30 -0.24
CA VAL A 93 5.05 15.17 -0.53
C VAL A 93 4.60 14.94 -1.96
N VAL A 94 3.29 14.82 -2.17
CA VAL A 94 2.67 14.96 -3.50
C VAL A 94 2.09 16.34 -3.63
N THR A 95 2.32 17.02 -4.75
CA THR A 95 1.71 18.31 -5.03
C THR A 95 0.52 18.14 -5.97
N ARG A 96 -0.67 18.59 -5.57
CA ARG A 96 -1.88 18.60 -6.41
C ARG A 96 -1.86 19.74 -7.43
N ASP A 97 -2.75 19.69 -8.41
CA ASP A 97 -2.90 20.72 -9.44
C ASP A 97 -3.32 22.10 -8.89
N ASP A 98 -4.00 22.13 -7.74
CA ASP A 98 -4.34 23.35 -7.02
C ASP A 98 -3.17 23.92 -6.20
N GLY A 99 -2.01 23.26 -6.24
CA GLY A 99 -0.80 23.61 -5.50
C GLY A 99 -0.78 23.09 -4.06
N GLU A 100 -1.80 22.34 -3.62
CA GLU A 100 -1.82 21.75 -2.29
C GLU A 100 -0.76 20.64 -2.18
N GLY A 101 0.13 20.77 -1.20
CA GLY A 101 1.09 19.73 -0.83
C GLY A 101 0.47 18.76 0.17
N LEU A 102 0.43 17.48 -0.20
CA LEU A 102 -0.06 16.40 0.63
C LEU A 102 1.08 15.55 1.15
N THR A 103 1.14 15.42 2.47
CA THR A 103 2.04 14.50 3.15
C THR A 103 1.39 13.14 3.31
N PHE A 104 2.23 12.12 3.37
CA PHE A 104 1.81 10.76 3.71
C PHE A 104 1.89 10.52 5.22
N GLY A 105 1.00 9.66 5.73
CA GLY A 105 1.01 9.25 7.12
C GLY A 105 2.26 8.43 7.51
N PRO A 106 2.26 7.83 8.71
CA PRO A 106 3.26 6.85 9.11
C PRO A 106 3.35 5.71 8.09
N VAL A 107 4.56 5.27 7.79
CA VAL A 107 4.84 4.22 6.81
C VAL A 107 5.30 2.97 7.55
N GLU A 108 4.66 1.83 7.29
CA GLU A 108 5.03 0.51 7.83
C GLU A 108 5.93 -0.21 6.82
N LEU A 109 7.05 -0.75 7.31
CA LEU A 109 7.91 -1.66 6.55
C LEU A 109 7.46 -3.12 6.75
N SER A 110 7.53 -3.89 5.68
CA SER A 110 7.33 -5.34 5.71
C SER A 110 8.21 -6.04 4.68
N CYS A 111 8.69 -7.23 5.02
CA CYS A 111 9.43 -8.09 4.11
C CYS A 111 8.63 -9.33 3.75
N GLU A 112 8.69 -9.74 2.49
CA GLU A 112 8.08 -10.97 2.01
C GLU A 112 8.99 -11.68 1.01
N THR A 113 8.85 -13.00 0.92
CA THR A 113 9.60 -13.78 -0.07
C THR A 113 9.06 -13.51 -1.49
N ALA A 114 9.93 -13.09 -2.39
CA ALA A 114 9.62 -12.83 -3.80
C ALA A 114 9.93 -14.04 -4.70
N GLY A 115 9.62 -15.26 -4.23
CA GLY A 115 9.87 -16.50 -4.96
C GLY A 115 11.35 -16.73 -5.25
N ARG A 116 11.71 -16.86 -6.54
CA ARG A 116 13.12 -17.04 -6.98
C ARG A 116 13.91 -15.73 -7.04
N SER A 117 13.25 -14.59 -6.85
CA SER A 117 13.82 -13.25 -7.00
C SER A 117 14.31 -12.66 -5.68
N GLY A 118 14.50 -13.49 -4.66
CA GLY A 118 14.99 -13.09 -3.35
C GLY A 118 13.89 -12.53 -2.44
N GLU A 119 14.21 -11.45 -1.75
CA GLU A 119 13.31 -10.78 -0.80
C GLU A 119 12.73 -9.49 -1.40
N ARG A 120 11.47 -9.24 -1.06
CA ARG A 120 10.78 -7.99 -1.36
C ARG A 120 10.53 -7.22 -0.09
N LEU A 121 10.98 -5.98 -0.09
CA LEU A 121 10.68 -5.00 0.93
C LEU A 121 9.52 -4.12 0.45
N ASN A 122 8.51 -3.93 1.30
CA ASN A 122 7.37 -3.08 1.05
C ASN A 122 7.30 -1.99 2.13
N ALA A 123 7.09 -0.75 1.72
CA ALA A 123 6.83 0.39 2.58
C ALA A 123 5.48 0.99 2.22
N THR A 124 4.52 0.96 3.15
CA THR A 124 3.13 1.36 2.85
C THR A 124 2.54 2.20 3.98
N THR A 125 1.80 3.26 3.66
CA THR A 125 0.97 3.94 4.67
C THR A 125 -0.31 3.20 4.96
N GLU A 126 -0.98 3.56 6.05
CA GLU A 126 -2.32 3.05 6.33
C GLU A 126 -3.30 3.41 5.20
N LEU A 127 -4.14 2.44 4.83
CA LEU A 127 -5.22 2.64 3.86
C LEU A 127 -6.47 3.12 4.61
N VAL A 128 -6.81 4.40 4.42
CA VAL A 128 -7.99 5.01 5.06
C VAL A 128 -9.07 5.28 4.01
N LEU A 129 -10.15 4.50 4.07
CA LEU A 129 -11.28 4.58 3.14
C LEU A 129 -12.53 5.18 3.80
N ALA A 130 -13.42 5.75 2.98
CA ALA A 130 -14.70 6.23 3.47
C ALA A 130 -15.57 5.07 3.98
N PRO A 131 -16.32 5.25 5.09
CA PRO A 131 -17.19 4.20 5.60
C PRO A 131 -18.16 3.66 4.55
N GLY A 132 -18.16 2.34 4.36
CA GLY A 132 -19.03 1.67 3.39
C GLY A 132 -18.60 1.82 1.92
N SER A 133 -17.40 2.35 1.66
CA SER A 133 -16.81 2.46 0.33
C SER A 133 -15.51 1.66 0.23
N GLU A 134 -15.31 0.99 -0.92
CA GLU A 134 -14.03 0.35 -1.26
C GLU A 134 -13.18 1.24 -2.21
N GLU A 135 -13.72 2.38 -2.65
CA GLU A 135 -13.14 3.17 -3.75
C GLU A 135 -12.81 4.62 -3.35
N VAL A 136 -13.43 5.14 -2.29
CA VAL A 136 -13.23 6.52 -1.83
C VAL A 136 -12.15 6.55 -0.77
N LEU A 137 -11.01 7.13 -1.14
CA LEU A 137 -9.85 7.32 -0.29
C LEU A 137 -10.02 8.62 0.53
N LEU A 138 -9.83 8.54 1.85
CA LEU A 138 -9.89 9.70 2.74
C LEU A 138 -8.52 10.34 3.00
N GLU A 139 -7.45 9.54 2.94
CA GLU A 139 -6.08 10.00 3.19
C GLU A 139 -5.14 9.54 2.07
N PRO A 140 -4.07 10.29 1.73
CA PRO A 140 -3.09 9.85 0.76
C PRO A 140 -2.47 8.49 1.10
N LEU A 141 -2.40 7.61 0.09
CA LEU A 141 -1.75 6.31 0.20
C LEU A 141 -0.40 6.35 -0.51
N LEU A 142 0.68 5.96 0.18
CA LEU A 142 1.99 5.69 -0.40
C LEU A 142 2.25 4.19 -0.38
N HIS A 143 2.76 3.66 -1.48
CA HIS A 143 3.26 2.29 -1.54
C HIS A 143 4.57 2.22 -2.35
N ILE A 144 5.63 1.74 -1.71
CA ILE A 144 6.92 1.45 -2.33
C ILE A 144 7.19 -0.03 -2.18
N SER A 145 7.41 -0.74 -3.28
CA SER A 145 7.81 -2.14 -3.28
C SER A 145 9.15 -2.27 -3.98
N VAL A 146 10.09 -3.01 -3.40
CA VAL A 146 11.44 -3.16 -3.96
C VAL A 146 11.95 -4.58 -3.81
N LEU A 147 12.53 -5.14 -4.86
CA LEU A 147 13.33 -6.36 -4.81
C LEU A 147 14.72 -5.97 -4.29
N VAL A 148 15.02 -6.40 -3.07
CA VAL A 148 16.24 -6.01 -2.34
C VAL A 148 17.50 -6.34 -3.15
N ASP A 149 17.55 -7.52 -3.76
CA ASP A 149 18.71 -7.99 -4.52
C ASP A 149 18.91 -7.27 -5.87
N ASP A 150 17.87 -6.65 -6.42
CA ASP A 150 17.93 -5.96 -7.71
C ASP A 150 18.24 -4.45 -7.53
N VAL A 151 18.25 -3.93 -6.30
CA VAL A 151 18.54 -2.52 -6.03
C VAL A 151 19.95 -2.31 -5.50
N GLU A 152 20.73 -1.55 -6.26
CA GLU A 152 22.06 -1.11 -5.85
C GLU A 152 21.99 0.15 -4.98
N PRO A 153 22.57 0.14 -3.75
CA PRO A 153 22.67 1.34 -2.92
C PRO A 153 23.39 2.50 -3.63
N GLY A 154 22.81 3.71 -3.51
CA GLY A 154 23.27 4.93 -4.17
C GLY A 154 22.87 5.05 -5.65
N ARG A 155 22.28 4.00 -6.25
CA ARG A 155 21.86 4.04 -7.65
C ARG A 155 20.61 4.89 -7.82
N THR A 156 20.64 5.74 -8.84
CA THR A 156 19.50 6.54 -9.29
C THR A 156 18.85 5.88 -10.50
N TYR A 157 17.53 5.74 -10.46
CA TYR A 157 16.68 5.18 -11.50
C TYR A 157 15.87 6.30 -12.14
N THR A 158 15.82 6.34 -13.47
CA THR A 158 15.04 7.32 -14.24
C THR A 158 13.69 6.73 -14.60
N LEU A 159 12.63 7.54 -14.49
CA LEU A 159 11.27 7.17 -14.85
C LEU A 159 10.95 7.48 -16.33
N PRO A 160 10.03 6.72 -16.98
CA PRO A 160 9.33 5.57 -16.42
C PRO A 160 10.28 4.38 -16.27
N PHE A 161 10.12 3.64 -15.18
CA PHE A 161 10.96 2.48 -14.91
C PHE A 161 10.16 1.20 -15.10
N GLU A 162 10.27 0.60 -16.28
CA GLU A 162 9.69 -0.70 -16.63
C GLU A 162 10.68 -1.84 -16.34
N GLY A 163 11.17 -1.95 -15.09
CA GLY A 163 12.13 -3.01 -14.73
C GLY A 163 13.43 -3.01 -15.58
N SER A 164 14.22 -4.08 -15.46
CA SER A 164 15.40 -4.26 -16.31
C SER A 164 14.97 -4.54 -17.76
N PRO A 165 15.65 -3.99 -18.80
CA PRO A 165 15.38 -4.31 -20.20
C PRO A 165 15.61 -5.79 -20.55
N GLU A 166 16.29 -6.55 -19.69
CA GLU A 166 16.44 -8.01 -19.78
C GLU A 166 15.17 -8.76 -19.31
N LYS A 167 14.31 -8.07 -18.57
CA LYS A 167 13.10 -8.54 -17.93
C LYS A 167 11.86 -7.81 -18.51
N LYS A 168 11.71 -7.74 -19.83
CA LYS A 168 10.61 -7.02 -20.51
C LYS A 168 9.23 -7.71 -20.48
N ASN A 169 9.13 -8.93 -19.94
CA ASN A 169 7.89 -9.73 -19.93
C ASN A 169 7.58 -10.33 -18.56
N VAL A 170 8.12 -9.76 -17.49
CA VAL A 170 7.85 -10.23 -16.14
C VAL A 170 6.61 -9.55 -15.57
N SER A 171 5.93 -10.29 -14.71
CA SER A 171 4.84 -9.74 -13.91
C SER A 171 5.36 -8.57 -13.07
N SER A 172 4.47 -7.68 -12.63
CA SER A 172 4.86 -6.62 -11.67
C SER A 172 5.53 -7.13 -10.40
N ASP A 173 5.21 -8.38 -10.05
CA ASP A 173 5.72 -9.06 -8.87
C ASP A 173 7.19 -9.46 -9.05
N GLU A 174 7.81 -9.07 -10.15
CA GLU A 174 9.20 -9.29 -10.54
C GLU A 174 9.88 -7.99 -11.00
N TRP A 175 9.21 -6.82 -10.84
CA TRP A 175 9.83 -5.53 -11.05
C TRP A 175 10.81 -5.20 -9.94
N THR A 176 11.94 -4.60 -10.30
CA THR A 176 12.98 -4.19 -9.34
C THR A 176 12.42 -3.24 -8.30
N PHE A 177 11.59 -2.27 -8.70
CA PHE A 177 10.80 -1.50 -7.76
C PHE A 177 9.47 -1.03 -8.38
N VAL A 178 8.50 -0.76 -7.52
CA VAL A 178 7.20 -0.16 -7.81
C VAL A 178 7.05 1.03 -6.86
N TYR A 179 6.84 2.22 -7.41
CA TYR A 179 6.47 3.40 -6.64
C TYR A 179 5.06 3.83 -7.04
N PHE A 180 4.15 3.80 -6.08
CA PHE A 180 2.72 4.08 -6.27
C PHE A 180 2.23 5.04 -5.20
N ALA A 181 1.42 6.01 -5.62
CA ALA A 181 0.66 6.83 -4.70
C ALA A 181 -0.80 6.95 -5.17
N ALA A 182 -1.72 7.02 -4.21
CA ALA A 182 -3.10 7.40 -4.48
C ALA A 182 -3.43 8.68 -3.71
N VAL A 183 -3.90 9.69 -4.44
CA VAL A 183 -4.25 10.99 -3.89
C VAL A 183 -5.77 11.12 -3.86
N PRO A 184 -6.40 11.40 -2.71
CA PRO A 184 -7.84 11.63 -2.65
C PRO A 184 -8.25 12.69 -3.67
N ALA A 185 -9.43 12.55 -4.26
CA ALA A 185 -9.97 13.61 -5.10
C ALA A 185 -10.29 14.86 -4.25
N ALA A 186 -10.26 16.04 -4.88
CA ALA A 186 -10.73 17.26 -4.23
C ALA A 186 -12.23 17.20 -3.90
N ASP A 187 -13.01 16.48 -4.73
CA ASP A 187 -14.39 16.09 -4.42
C ASP A 187 -14.41 14.71 -3.74
N PRO A 188 -14.94 14.57 -2.51
CA PRO A 188 -15.06 13.28 -1.82
C PRO A 188 -15.87 12.21 -2.56
N ALA A 189 -16.72 12.60 -3.52
CA ALA A 189 -17.45 11.66 -4.37
C ALA A 189 -16.63 11.19 -5.59
N GLY A 190 -15.46 11.79 -5.84
CA GLY A 190 -14.57 11.47 -6.95
C GLY A 190 -13.65 10.29 -6.67
N GLU A 191 -13.19 9.64 -7.75
CA GLU A 191 -12.16 8.62 -7.67
C GLU A 191 -10.79 9.25 -7.34
N ALA A 192 -10.04 8.63 -6.44
CA ALA A 192 -8.67 9.02 -6.14
C ALA A 192 -7.79 9.00 -7.40
N ASN A 193 -6.85 9.95 -7.50
CA ASN A 193 -5.82 9.92 -8.53
C ASN A 193 -4.80 8.84 -8.20
N GLU A 194 -4.82 7.75 -8.94
CA GLU A 194 -3.86 6.65 -8.83
C GLU A 194 -2.66 6.94 -9.74
N ILE A 195 -1.50 7.21 -9.15
CA ILE A 195 -0.29 7.60 -9.85
C ILE A 195 0.85 6.60 -9.59
N GLY A 196 1.68 6.32 -10.60
CA GLY A 196 2.67 5.25 -10.54
C GLY A 196 3.92 5.49 -11.39
N SER A 197 5.06 4.95 -10.96
CA SER A 197 6.38 5.14 -11.62
C SER A 197 6.56 4.45 -12.97
N ASP A 198 5.67 3.52 -13.31
CA ASP A 198 5.70 2.70 -14.52
C ASP A 198 4.82 3.23 -15.67
N LEU A 199 4.14 4.34 -15.43
CA LEU A 199 3.19 4.88 -16.39
C LEU A 199 3.91 5.73 -17.44
N PRO A 200 3.40 5.77 -18.68
CA PRO A 200 4.09 6.46 -19.78
C PRO A 200 4.40 7.94 -19.54
N ASP A 201 3.58 8.62 -18.74
CA ASP A 201 3.73 10.04 -18.42
C ASP A 201 4.62 10.28 -17.19
N SER A 202 5.20 9.23 -16.62
CA SER A 202 6.09 9.33 -15.46
C SER A 202 7.48 9.78 -15.87
N THR A 203 8.06 10.73 -15.15
CA THR A 203 9.38 11.32 -15.40
C THR A 203 10.12 11.61 -14.10
N GLY A 204 11.40 11.97 -14.20
CA GLY A 204 12.25 12.26 -13.03
C GLY A 204 12.99 11.03 -12.53
N THR A 205 13.31 11.01 -11.24
CA THR A 205 14.26 10.06 -10.65
C THR A 205 13.86 9.54 -9.27
N VAL A 206 14.30 8.32 -8.98
CA VAL A 206 14.23 7.68 -7.66
C VAL A 206 15.62 7.15 -7.32
N ARG A 207 16.13 7.45 -6.13
CA ARG A 207 17.44 6.96 -5.65
C ARG A 207 17.26 6.20 -4.36
N PHE A 208 17.76 4.96 -4.33
CA PHE A 208 17.76 4.14 -3.12
C PHE A 208 19.15 4.18 -2.49
N ASP A 209 19.25 4.68 -1.26
CA ASP A 209 20.47 4.67 -0.45
C ASP A 209 20.54 3.42 0.44
N ALA A 210 19.39 2.86 0.80
CA ALA A 210 19.26 1.58 1.49
C ALA A 210 17.94 0.89 1.13
N ALA A 211 17.97 -0.43 0.98
CA ALA A 211 16.80 -1.29 0.91
C ALA A 211 17.24 -2.66 1.41
N THR A 212 16.85 -3.07 2.62
CA THR A 212 17.29 -4.33 3.21
C THR A 212 16.14 -5.06 3.88
N CYS A 213 16.10 -6.37 3.67
CA CYS A 213 15.36 -7.30 4.52
C CYS A 213 16.32 -7.96 5.51
N GLY A 214 15.82 -8.28 6.72
CA GLY A 214 16.60 -8.81 7.84
C GLY A 214 15.82 -8.68 9.14
N ASP A 215 16.47 -8.93 10.28
CA ASP A 215 15.85 -8.81 11.62
C ASP A 215 15.29 -7.41 11.88
N VAL A 216 15.90 -6.40 11.27
CA VAL A 216 15.45 -5.01 11.23
C VAL A 216 15.45 -4.56 9.76
N PRO A 217 14.28 -4.48 9.10
CA PRO A 217 14.20 -4.10 7.69
C PRO A 217 14.41 -2.59 7.53
N SER A 218 15.19 -2.14 6.56
CA SER A 218 15.49 -0.71 6.38
C SER A 218 15.20 -0.22 4.96
N LEU A 219 14.75 1.02 4.83
CA LEU A 219 14.52 1.70 3.55
C LEU A 219 14.97 3.16 3.62
N ASP A 220 15.85 3.55 2.70
CA ASP A 220 16.23 4.94 2.49
C ASP A 220 16.12 5.27 1.01
N VAL A 221 15.11 6.07 0.65
CA VAL A 221 14.78 6.41 -0.73
C VAL A 221 14.52 7.91 -0.86
N THR A 222 15.17 8.51 -1.86
CA THR A 222 14.93 9.90 -2.30
C THR A 222 14.15 9.88 -3.61
N ILE A 223 13.10 10.68 -3.70
CA ILE A 223 12.20 10.77 -4.85
C ILE A 223 12.19 12.22 -5.33
N ASP A 224 12.35 12.40 -6.63
CA ASP A 224 12.21 13.68 -7.34
C ASP A 224 11.62 13.36 -8.72
N ALA A 225 10.29 13.26 -8.77
CA ALA A 225 9.59 12.67 -9.90
C ALA A 225 8.24 13.34 -10.19
N VAL A 226 7.76 13.16 -11.41
CA VAL A 226 6.36 13.34 -11.77
C VAL A 226 5.81 11.97 -12.11
N LEU A 227 4.74 11.54 -11.46
CA LEU A 227 4.12 10.24 -11.72
C LEU A 227 2.87 10.39 -12.59
N GLY A 228 2.80 9.61 -13.67
CA GLY A 228 1.62 9.52 -14.52
C GLY A 228 0.41 8.96 -13.78
N SER A 229 -0.79 9.14 -14.34
CA SER A 229 -2.06 8.66 -13.76
C SER A 229 -2.60 7.43 -14.48
N GLU A 230 -3.12 6.47 -13.72
CA GLU A 230 -3.75 5.26 -14.24
C GLU A 230 -5.23 5.47 -14.64
N VAL A 231 -5.84 6.54 -14.12
CA VAL A 231 -7.27 6.84 -14.27
C VAL A 231 -7.53 8.03 -15.20
N GLY A 232 -6.53 8.42 -16.00
CA GLY A 232 -6.63 9.53 -16.96
C GLY A 232 -6.75 10.91 -16.31
N GLN A 233 -6.41 11.01 -15.02
CA GLN A 233 -6.25 12.26 -14.30
C GLN A 233 -4.83 12.83 -14.55
N PRO A 234 -4.51 14.05 -14.09
CA PRO A 234 -3.19 14.63 -14.28
C PRO A 234 -2.07 13.83 -13.60
N ALA A 235 -0.89 13.89 -14.20
CA ALA A 235 0.33 13.41 -13.57
C ALA A 235 0.73 14.38 -12.43
N LEU A 236 1.19 13.87 -11.29
CA LEU A 236 1.47 14.69 -10.12
C LEU A 236 2.96 14.69 -9.74
N PRO A 237 3.54 15.84 -9.38
CA PRO A 237 4.87 15.92 -8.77
C PRO A 237 4.88 15.22 -7.42
N VAL A 238 5.92 14.43 -7.19
CA VAL A 238 6.19 13.76 -5.92
C VAL A 238 7.67 13.92 -5.59
N GLU A 239 7.94 14.50 -4.43
CA GLU A 239 9.28 14.89 -4.02
C GLU A 239 9.50 14.59 -2.53
N GLY A 240 10.73 14.23 -2.16
CA GLY A 240 11.16 14.12 -0.78
C GLY A 240 11.98 12.87 -0.49
N ARG A 241 12.10 12.53 0.79
CA ARG A 241 12.86 11.37 1.26
C ARG A 241 12.07 10.58 2.29
N LEU A 242 12.10 9.27 2.15
CA LEU A 242 11.65 8.31 3.15
C LEU A 242 12.87 7.55 3.66
N ALA A 243 13.17 7.71 4.95
CA ALA A 243 14.28 7.04 5.64
C ALA A 243 13.77 6.35 6.89
N LEU A 244 13.64 5.03 6.83
CA LEU A 244 13.15 4.14 7.87
C LEU A 244 14.24 3.09 8.19
N PRO A 245 14.52 2.81 9.47
CA PRO A 245 15.54 1.85 9.90
C PRO A 245 15.04 0.42 9.85
#